data_AF-A0A852DYY6-F1
#
_entry.id   AF-A0A852DYY6-F1
#
_cell.length_a   1.000
_cell.length_b   1.000
_cell.length_c   1.000
_cell.angle_alpha   90.00
_cell.angle_beta   90.00
_cell.angle_gamma   90.00
#
_symmetry.space_group_name_H-M   'P 1'
#
loop_
_entity.id
_entity.type
_entity.pdbx_description
1 polymer ?
#
loop_
_entity_poly.entity_id
_entity_poly.type
_entity_poly.pdbx_seq_one_letter_code
_entity_poly.pdbx_strand_id
1 'polypeptide(L)'
;PAVLAWWQPDAEEILHSLGFAGSEPGAAARVPPRFFSGPSRASGIDLGLFLRAQERRLRLEDPGLMLASRFQQVQALAATADAFFCLYSYVSRTPLRRLAP
;
A
#
# COMPACT_ATOMS: atom_id res chain seq x y z
N PRO A 1 -7.49 -12.44 -24.78
CA PRO A 1 -6.31 -12.94 -24.02
C PRO A 1 -6.75 -13.76 -22.81
N ALA A 2 -7.08 -15.04 -23.05
CA ALA A 2 -7.65 -15.96 -22.05
C ALA A 2 -6.61 -16.60 -21.12
N VAL A 3 -5.32 -16.26 -21.26
CA VAL A 3 -4.20 -16.93 -20.60
C VAL A 3 -4.20 -16.72 -19.07
N LEU A 4 -4.63 -15.54 -18.59
CA LEU A 4 -4.69 -15.23 -17.16
C LEU A 4 -5.79 -15.99 -16.40
N ALA A 5 -6.82 -16.52 -17.08
CA ALA A 5 -7.92 -17.24 -16.44
C ALA A 5 -7.53 -18.66 -16.00
N TRP A 6 -6.41 -19.18 -16.51
CA TRP A 6 -5.89 -20.52 -16.21
C TRP A 6 -4.69 -20.51 -15.29
N TRP A 7 -4.18 -19.32 -14.93
CA TRP A 7 -3.05 -19.21 -14.04
C TRP A 7 -3.53 -19.40 -12.61
N GLN A 8 -3.58 -20.66 -12.16
CA GLN A 8 -3.53 -20.94 -10.74
C GLN A 8 -2.09 -20.74 -10.31
N PRO A 9 -1.80 -19.73 -9.48
CA PRO A 9 -0.48 -19.61 -8.91
C PRO A 9 -0.25 -20.83 -8.01
N ASP A 10 0.87 -21.51 -8.21
CA ASP A 10 1.23 -22.68 -7.41
C ASP A 10 1.34 -22.25 -5.94
N ALA A 11 0.55 -22.90 -5.08
CA ALA A 11 0.52 -22.57 -3.66
C ALA A 11 1.91 -22.71 -3.03
N GLU A 12 2.73 -23.65 -3.52
CA GLU A 12 4.10 -23.83 -3.05
C GLU A 12 5.00 -22.63 -3.42
N GLU A 13 4.90 -22.15 -4.66
CA GLU A 13 5.66 -21.00 -5.15
C GLU A 13 5.26 -19.72 -4.40
N ILE A 14 3.96 -19.48 -4.19
CA ILE A 14 3.47 -18.32 -3.42
C ILE A 14 4.01 -18.36 -1.99
N LEU A 15 3.89 -19.50 -1.31
CA LEU A 15 4.34 -19.65 0.07
C LEU A 15 5.86 -19.50 0.18
N HIS A 16 6.61 -20.00 -0.81
CA HIS A 16 8.04 -19.80 -0.91
C HIS A 16 8.40 -18.32 -1.09
N SER A 17 7.77 -17.61 -2.02
CA SER A 17 7.99 -16.16 -2.24
C SER A 17 7.65 -15.31 -1.02
N LEU A 18 6.68 -15.75 -0.20
CA LEU A 18 6.31 -15.10 1.05
C LEU A 18 7.20 -15.49 2.25
N GLY A 19 8.24 -16.31 2.03
CA GLY A 19 9.20 -16.71 3.06
C GLY A 19 8.74 -17.81 4.01
N PHE A 20 7.65 -18.54 3.67
CA PHE A 20 7.17 -19.67 4.47
C PHE A 20 7.96 -20.97 4.21
N ALA A 21 8.68 -21.06 3.10
CA ALA A 21 9.57 -22.17 2.82
C ALA A 21 10.88 -21.99 3.59
N GLY A 22 11.03 -22.65 4.74
CA GLY A 22 12.34 -22.83 5.38
C GLY A 22 13.24 -23.74 4.54
N SER A 23 14.56 -23.60 4.66
CA SER A 23 15.57 -24.37 3.90
C SER A 23 15.63 -25.87 4.21
N GLU A 24 14.71 -26.38 5.04
CA GLU A 24 14.75 -27.75 5.55
C GLU A 24 14.07 -28.72 4.57
N PRO A 25 14.78 -29.75 4.08
CA PRO A 25 14.17 -30.77 3.24
C PRO A 25 13.06 -31.49 4.02
N GLY A 26 11.83 -31.44 3.49
CA GLY A 26 10.67 -32.09 4.12
C GLY A 26 9.68 -31.15 4.83
N ALA A 27 9.71 -29.84 4.58
CA ALA A 27 8.71 -28.90 5.11
C ALA A 27 7.26 -29.34 4.81
N ALA A 28 7.01 -29.90 3.63
CA ALA A 28 5.71 -30.48 3.26
C ALA A 28 5.33 -31.71 4.11
N ALA A 29 6.31 -32.53 4.55
CA ALA A 29 6.08 -33.68 5.42
C ALA A 29 5.71 -33.28 6.87
N ARG A 30 5.92 -32.00 7.23
CA ARG A 30 5.50 -31.44 8.52
C ARG A 30 4.04 -31.00 8.54
N VAL A 31 3.37 -30.94 7.37
CA VAL A 31 1.96 -30.57 7.27
C VAL A 31 1.12 -31.75 7.77
N PRO A 32 0.36 -31.57 8.87
CA PRO A 32 -0.42 -32.67 9.41
C PRO A 32 -1.48 -33.19 8.41
N PRO A 33 -1.70 -34.51 8.33
CA PRO A 33 -2.59 -35.12 7.34
C PRO A 33 -4.03 -34.58 7.38
N ARG A 34 -4.47 -34.05 8.53
CA ARG A 34 -5.77 -33.39 8.71
C ARG A 34 -6.01 -32.18 7.79
N PHE A 35 -4.95 -31.54 7.29
CA PHE A 35 -5.07 -30.43 6.35
C PHE A 35 -5.28 -30.89 4.91
N PHE A 36 -5.01 -32.17 4.60
CA PHE A 36 -5.29 -32.79 3.30
C PHE A 36 -6.60 -33.57 3.30
N SER A 37 -7.14 -33.91 4.47
CA SER A 37 -8.35 -34.73 4.61
C SER A 37 -9.66 -33.99 4.36
N GLY A 38 -9.62 -32.69 4.04
CA GLY A 38 -10.82 -31.91 3.74
C GLY A 38 -10.51 -30.49 3.26
N PRO A 39 -11.48 -29.81 2.61
CA PRO A 39 -11.28 -28.45 2.14
C PRO A 39 -11.03 -27.49 3.30
N SER A 40 -10.19 -26.48 3.06
CA SER A 40 -9.93 -25.41 4.02
C SER A 40 -11.23 -24.69 4.40
N ARG A 41 -11.46 -24.49 5.70
CA ARG A 41 -12.54 -23.64 6.24
C ARG A 41 -12.04 -22.27 6.68
N ALA A 42 -10.78 -21.95 6.42
CA ALA A 42 -10.23 -20.64 6.74
C ALA A 42 -10.95 -19.58 5.89
N SER A 43 -11.66 -18.66 6.54
CA SER A 43 -12.08 -17.43 5.89
C SER A 43 -10.85 -16.55 5.75
N GLY A 44 -10.61 -16.01 4.56
CA GLY A 44 -9.58 -14.98 4.36
C GLY A 44 -9.78 -13.80 5.31
N ILE A 45 -8.77 -12.95 5.42
CA ILE A 45 -8.92 -11.69 6.14
C ILE A 45 -9.75 -10.70 5.31
N ASP A 46 -10.66 -9.97 5.97
CA ASP A 46 -11.24 -8.77 5.35
C ASP A 46 -10.12 -7.74 5.23
N LEU A 47 -9.59 -7.57 4.02
CA LEU A 47 -8.49 -6.65 3.73
C LEU A 47 -8.88 -5.20 4.07
N GLY A 48 -10.13 -4.82 3.90
CA GLY A 48 -10.62 -3.50 4.26
C GLY A 48 -10.59 -3.27 5.77
N LEU A 49 -11.04 -4.25 6.55
CA LEU A 49 -10.93 -4.21 8.02
C LEU A 49 -9.46 -4.18 8.47
N PHE A 50 -8.61 -5.00 7.83
CA PHE A 50 -7.18 -5.05 8.12
C PHE A 50 -6.50 -3.70 7.88
N LEU A 51 -6.69 -3.09 6.70
CA LEU A 51 -6.06 -1.81 6.37
C LEU A 51 -6.51 -0.68 7.30
N ARG A 52 -7.80 -0.61 7.65
CA ARG A 52 -8.30 0.37 8.64
C ARG A 52 -7.68 0.17 10.02
N ALA A 53 -7.50 -1.09 10.44
CA ALA A 53 -6.82 -1.39 11.71
C ALA A 53 -5.34 -0.99 11.68
N GLN A 54 -4.64 -1.23 10.57
CA GLN A 54 -3.24 -0.81 10.40
C GLN A 54 -3.09 0.72 10.36
N GLU A 55 -3.97 1.44 9.66
CA GLU A 55 -3.96 2.91 9.65
C GLU A 55 -4.14 3.48 11.06
N ARG A 56 -5.09 2.92 11.83
CA ARG A 56 -5.32 3.35 13.22
C ARG A 56 -4.10 3.10 14.10
N ARG A 57 -3.44 1.96 13.95
CA ARG A 57 -2.22 1.64 14.68
C ARG A 57 -1.09 2.60 14.33
N LEU A 58 -0.85 2.84 13.04
CA LEU A 58 0.17 3.78 12.58
C LEU A 58 -0.07 5.19 13.15
N ARG A 59 -1.33 5.64 13.24
CA ARG A 59 -1.68 6.93 13.88
C ARG A 59 -1.31 7.01 15.36
N LEU A 60 -1.42 5.90 16.08
CA LEU A 60 -1.16 5.85 17.52
C LEU A 60 0.33 5.63 17.82
N GLU A 61 0.98 4.80 17.00
CA GLU A 61 2.39 4.41 17.16
C GLU A 61 3.34 5.50 16.64
N ASP A 62 2.99 6.22 15.57
CA ASP A 62 3.80 7.34 15.04
C ASP A 62 2.94 8.51 14.52
N PRO A 63 2.55 9.45 15.41
CA PRO A 63 1.83 10.66 15.01
C PRO A 63 2.68 11.61 14.14
N GLY A 64 4.02 11.51 14.18
CA GLY A 64 4.93 12.36 13.40
C GLY A 64 4.91 12.03 11.90
N LEU A 65 4.77 10.74 11.56
CA LEU A 65 4.65 10.26 10.18
C LEU A 65 3.36 10.76 9.49
N MET A 66 2.25 10.81 10.24
CA MET A 66 0.99 11.43 9.78
C MET A 66 1.11 12.96 9.63
N LEU A 67 1.85 13.62 10.52
CA LEU A 67 2.06 15.06 10.42
C LEU A 67 2.93 15.42 9.21
N ALA A 68 4.00 14.65 8.96
CA ALA A 68 4.89 14.84 7.81
C ALA A 68 4.14 14.69 6.47
N SER A 69 3.27 13.69 6.34
CA SER A 69 2.45 13.52 5.12
C SER A 69 1.46 14.69 4.92
N ARG A 70 0.88 15.23 6.00
CA ARG A 70 0.05 16.45 5.92
C ARG A 70 0.85 17.69 5.50
N PHE A 71 2.06 17.87 6.02
CA PHE A 71 2.94 18.97 5.60
C PHE A 71 3.30 18.87 4.11
N GLN A 72 3.58 17.66 3.61
CA GLN A 72 3.82 17.43 2.18
C GLN A 72 2.60 17.79 1.32
N GLN A 73 1.39 17.43 1.77
CA GLN A 73 0.15 17.80 1.07
C GLN A 73 -0.05 19.33 1.02
N VAL A 74 0.18 20.02 2.14
CA VAL A 74 0.10 21.50 2.20
C VAL A 74 1.14 22.14 1.29
N GLN A 75 2.36 21.60 1.26
CA GLN A 75 3.42 22.09 0.40
C GLN A 75 3.08 21.89 -1.09
N ALA A 76 2.54 20.73 -1.46
CA ALA A 76 2.10 20.46 -2.84
C ALA A 76 0.97 21.41 -3.27
N LEU A 77 0.03 21.72 -2.37
CA LEU A 77 -1.03 22.68 -2.60
C LEU A 77 -0.49 24.12 -2.78
N ALA A 78 0.46 24.53 -1.95
CA ALA A 78 1.11 25.83 -2.08
C ALA A 78 1.85 25.96 -3.42
N ALA A 79 2.63 24.94 -3.81
CA ALA A 79 3.35 24.92 -5.07
C ALA A 79 2.42 24.99 -6.30
N THR A 80 1.27 24.30 -6.24
CA THR A 80 0.27 24.40 -7.31
C THR A 80 -0.37 25.79 -7.37
N ALA A 81 -0.70 26.40 -6.23
CA ALA A 81 -1.20 27.77 -6.18
C ALA A 81 -0.19 28.78 -6.77
N ASP A 82 1.09 28.66 -6.43
CA ASP A 82 2.15 29.49 -6.99
C ASP A 82 2.28 29.32 -8.50
N ALA A 83 2.19 28.09 -9.01
CA ALA A 83 2.22 27.83 -10.45
C ALA A 83 1.03 28.50 -11.18
N PHE A 84 -0.17 28.42 -10.61
CA PHE A 84 -1.35 29.13 -11.15
C PHE A 84 -1.18 30.64 -11.10
N PHE A 85 -0.61 31.18 -10.03
CA PHE A 85 -0.37 32.61 -9.87
C PHE A 85 0.65 33.11 -10.91
N CYS A 86 1.74 32.37 -11.12
CA CYS A 86 2.72 32.63 -12.17
C CYS A 86 2.07 32.63 -13.56
N LEU A 87 1.28 31.60 -13.89
CA LEU A 87 0.54 31.52 -15.16
C LEU A 87 -0.40 32.72 -15.35
N TYR A 88 -1.15 33.06 -14.31
CA TYR A 88 -2.06 34.21 -14.35
C TYR A 88 -1.33 35.53 -14.56
N SER A 89 -0.22 35.78 -13.84
CA SER A 89 0.60 36.99 -14.03
C SER A 89 1.13 37.13 -15.45
N TYR A 90 1.55 36.01 -16.03
CA TYR A 90 2.13 35.96 -17.36
C TYR A 90 1.10 36.34 -18.43
N VAL A 91 -0.13 35.81 -18.32
CA VAL A 91 -1.23 36.10 -19.24
C VAL A 91 -1.78 37.51 -19.04
N SER A 92 -1.90 37.96 -17.79
CA SER A 92 -2.50 39.26 -17.45
C SER A 92 -1.53 40.45 -17.56
N ARG A 93 -0.22 40.20 -17.72
CA ARG A 93 0.86 41.22 -17.71
C ARG A 93 0.88 42.10 -16.45
N THR A 94 0.25 41.66 -15.36
CA THR A 94 0.28 42.35 -14.07
C THR A 94 1.39 41.76 -13.20
N PRO A 95 2.32 42.57 -12.66
CA PRO A 95 3.39 42.06 -11.81
C PRO A 95 2.83 41.59 -10.46
N LEU A 96 3.19 40.38 -10.04
CA LEU A 96 2.72 39.75 -8.81
C LEU A 96 3.78 39.74 -7.70
N ARG A 97 3.32 39.97 -6.47
CA ARG A 97 4.12 39.92 -5.23
C ARG A 97 3.93 38.52 -4.62
N ARG A 98 5.01 37.74 -4.52
CA ARG A 98 5.00 36.36 -4.02
C ARG A 98 4.37 36.27 -2.63
N LEU A 99 3.58 35.22 -2.40
CA LEU A 99 2.90 34.94 -1.13
C LEU A 99 3.78 34.16 -0.14
N ALA A 100 4.90 33.59 -0.59
CA ALA A 100 5.92 32.97 0.25
C ALA A 100 7.26 33.74 0.14
N PRO A 101 8.08 33.79 1.22
CA PRO A 101 9.47 34.25 1.13
C PRO A 101 10.31 33.35 0.22
#